data_AF-A0A021X716-F1
#
_entry.id   AF-A0A021X716-F1
#
_cell.length_a   1.000
_cell.length_b   1.000
_cell.length_c   1.000
_cell.angle_alpha   90.00
_cell.angle_beta   90.00
_cell.angle_gamma   90.00
#
_symmetry.space_group_name_H-M   'P 1'
#
loop_
_entity.id
_entity.type
_entity.pdbx_description
1 polymer ?
#
loop_
_entity_poly.entity_id
_entity_poly.type
_entity_poly.pdbx_seq_one_letter_code
_entity_poly.pdbx_strand_id
1 'polypeptide(L)' 'MAPPRNMDDVLRYLPLRIGAYIPDDLLEDWFAPGTGMNPPNKAALEAARVYGRRFECEFKHYEERKEGVFWKWVPAI' A
#
# COMPACT_ATOMS: atom_id res chain seq x y z
N MET A 1 7.84 -4.75 -10.94
CA MET A 1 6.58 -4.54 -11.70
C MET A 1 5.90 -3.28 -11.14
N ALA A 2 4.95 -2.66 -11.84
CA ALA A 2 4.14 -1.59 -11.25
C ALA A 2 2.86 -2.18 -10.65
N PRO A 3 2.19 -1.51 -9.68
CA PRO A 3 0.85 -1.90 -9.27
C PRO A 3 -0.07 -2.06 -10.49
N PRO A 4 -0.97 -3.06 -10.51
CA PRO A 4 -1.86 -3.27 -11.63
C PRO A 4 -2.87 -2.11 -11.74
N ARG A 5 -3.31 -1.77 -12.96
CA ARG A 5 -4.16 -0.58 -13.21
C ARG A 5 -5.47 -0.57 -12.41
N ASN A 6 -6.06 -1.75 -12.17
CA ASN A 6 -7.26 -1.86 -11.36
C ASN A 6 -7.03 -1.48 -9.88
N MET A 7 -5.78 -1.47 -9.40
CA MET A 7 -5.44 -1.00 -8.06
C MET A 7 -5.65 0.51 -7.92
N ASP A 8 -5.47 1.30 -9.00
CA ASP A 8 -5.79 2.73 -9.00
C ASP A 8 -7.28 2.93 -8.70
N ASP A 9 -8.15 2.11 -9.32
CA ASP A 9 -9.60 2.19 -9.10
C ASP A 9 -9.98 1.73 -7.70
N VAL A 10 -9.36 0.66 -7.19
CA VAL A 10 -9.57 0.21 -5.80
C VAL A 10 -9.29 1.33 -4.81
N LEU A 11 -8.15 2.02 -4.92
CA LEU A 11 -7.81 3.12 -3.99
C LEU A 11 -8.65 4.37 -4.24
N ARG A 12 -8.97 4.68 -5.50
CA ARG A 12 -9.85 5.80 -5.86
C ARG A 12 -11.22 5.66 -5.20
N TYR A 13 -11.82 4.48 -5.29
CA TYR A 13 -13.19 4.19 -4.81
C TYR A 13 -13.25 3.53 -3.42
N LEU A 14 -12.12 3.41 -2.71
CA LEU A 14 -12.08 2.79 -1.39
C LEU A 14 -13.03 3.53 -0.42
N PRO A 15 -14.02 2.85 0.18
CA PRO A 15 -14.92 3.48 1.12
C PRO A 15 -14.20 3.94 2.39
N LEU A 16 -14.74 4.96 3.05
CA LEU A 16 -14.26 5.37 4.37
C LEU A 16 -14.37 4.22 5.36
N ARG A 17 -13.40 4.13 6.27
CA ARG A 17 -13.32 3.09 7.33
C ARG A 17 -13.14 1.66 6.81
N ILE A 18 -12.74 1.47 5.56
CA ILE A 18 -12.32 0.18 4.99
C ILE A 18 -10.85 0.26 4.58
N GLY A 19 -10.15 -0.88 4.65
CA GLY A 19 -8.77 -1.03 4.21
C GLY A 19 -8.62 -1.91 2.97
N ALA A 20 -7.66 -1.59 2.10
CA ALA A 20 -7.16 -2.49 1.08
C ALA A 20 -5.82 -3.08 1.53
N TYR A 21 -5.75 -4.42 1.60
CA TYR A 21 -4.63 -5.18 2.18
C TYR A 21 -3.77 -5.78 1.07
N ILE A 22 -2.47 -5.50 1.09
CA ILE A 22 -1.50 -5.95 0.10
C ILE A 22 -0.40 -6.76 0.79
N PRO A 23 -0.27 -8.05 0.48
CA PRO A 23 0.85 -8.89 0.92
C PRO A 23 2.25 -8.33 0.63
N ASP A 24 3.22 -8.64 1.48
CA ASP A 24 4.61 -8.17 1.39
C ASP A 24 5.31 -8.49 0.07
N ASP A 25 5.05 -9.66 -0.51
CA ASP A 25 5.59 -10.07 -1.80
C ASP A 25 5.10 -9.15 -2.93
N LEU A 26 3.81 -8.80 -2.92
CA LEU A 26 3.24 -7.84 -3.86
C LEU A 26 3.75 -6.42 -3.61
N LEU A 27 3.96 -6.00 -2.36
CA LEU A 27 4.56 -4.69 -2.07
C LEU A 27 5.97 -4.57 -2.66
N GLU A 28 6.81 -5.57 -2.47
CA GLU A 28 8.16 -5.59 -3.03
C GLU A 28 8.10 -5.61 -4.57
N ASP A 29 7.31 -6.52 -5.14
CA ASP A 29 7.16 -6.65 -6.59
C ASP A 29 6.67 -5.37 -7.25
N TRP A 30 5.77 -4.63 -6.60
CA TRP A 30 5.16 -3.42 -7.16
C TRP A 30 5.97 -2.15 -6.93
N PHE A 31 6.69 -2.04 -5.81
CA PHE A 31 7.27 -0.77 -5.38
C PHE A 31 8.80 -0.79 -5.30
N ALA A 32 9.45 -1.94 -5.18
CA ALA A 32 10.91 -2.06 -5.22
C ALA A 32 11.38 -3.43 -5.75
N PRO A 33 11.06 -3.79 -7.00
CA PRO A 33 11.35 -5.13 -7.51
C PRO A 33 12.85 -5.46 -7.43
N GLY A 34 13.16 -6.62 -6.83
CA GLY A 34 14.52 -7.16 -6.76
C GLY A 34 15.39 -6.58 -5.63
N THR A 35 14.82 -5.85 -4.68
CA THR A 35 15.60 -5.25 -3.58
C THR A 35 15.62 -6.08 -2.28
N GLY A 36 14.89 -7.19 -2.25
CA GLY A 36 14.92 -8.23 -1.21
C GLY A 36 13.55 -8.44 -0.55
N MET A 37 13.25 -9.67 -0.15
CA MET A 37 12.02 -10.01 0.59
C MET A 37 12.34 -10.43 2.04
N ASN A 38 11.40 -10.15 2.96
CA ASN A 38 11.42 -10.42 4.41
C ASN A 38 12.48 -9.64 5.22
N PRO A 39 12.14 -8.46 5.78
CA PRO A 39 10.93 -7.65 5.53
C PRO A 39 11.00 -6.90 4.19
N PRO A 40 9.88 -6.31 3.70
CA PRO A 40 9.89 -5.47 2.51
C PRO A 40 10.93 -4.35 2.64
N ASN A 41 11.54 -3.96 1.51
CA ASN A 41 12.51 -2.90 1.54
C ASN A 41 11.85 -1.58 2.02
N LYS A 42 12.57 -0.79 2.82
CA LYS A 42 12.10 0.55 3.24
C LYS A 42 11.73 1.44 2.04
N ALA A 43 12.41 1.28 0.92
CA ALA A 43 12.09 1.96 -0.33
C ALA A 43 10.71 1.52 -0.88
N ALA A 44 10.37 0.23 -0.80
CA ALA A 44 9.07 -0.29 -1.20
C ALA A 44 7.95 0.31 -0.33
N LEU A 45 8.16 0.34 0.99
CA LEU A 45 7.18 0.90 1.93
C LEU A 45 6.95 2.40 1.70
N GLU A 46 8.02 3.16 1.45
CA GLU A 46 7.92 4.59 1.17
C GLU A 46 7.25 4.85 -0.19
N ALA A 47 7.58 4.07 -1.22
CA ALA A 47 6.94 4.16 -2.52
C ALA A 47 5.45 3.78 -2.46
N ALA A 48 5.07 2.77 -1.67
CA ALA A 48 3.67 2.45 -1.37
C ALA A 48 2.96 3.62 -0.70
N ARG A 49 3.59 4.23 0.32
CA ARG A 49 3.05 5.42 1.02
C ARG A 49 2.85 6.61 0.07
N VAL A 50 3.77 6.86 -0.86
CA VAL A 50 3.65 7.91 -1.87
C VAL A 50 2.55 7.60 -2.88
N TYR A 51 2.44 6.34 -3.29
CA TYR A 51 1.40 5.87 -4.21
C TYR A 51 -0.01 6.06 -3.62
N GLY A 52 -0.23 5.66 -2.36
CA GLY A 52 -1.53 5.83 -1.68
C GLY A 52 -1.98 7.28 -1.58
N ARG A 53 -1.05 8.21 -1.34
CA ARG A 53 -1.36 9.66 -1.26
C ARG A 53 -1.98 10.24 -2.54
N ARG A 54 -1.72 9.65 -3.70
CA ARG A 54 -2.34 10.08 -4.99
C ARG A 54 -3.85 9.87 -4.99
N PHE A 55 -4.35 9.03 -4.09
CA PHE A 55 -5.76 8.67 -3.96
C PHE A 55 -6.32 9.04 -2.59
N GLU A 56 -5.69 9.98 -1.87
CA GLU A 56 -6.13 10.38 -0.52
C GLU A 56 -6.14 9.22 0.49
N CYS A 57 -5.27 8.23 0.29
CA CYS A 57 -5.07 7.13 1.21
C CYS A 57 -3.83 7.33 2.09
N GLU A 58 -3.94 6.94 3.36
CA GLU A 58 -2.81 6.65 4.21
C GLU A 58 -2.32 5.21 3.98
N PHE A 59 -1.11 4.92 4.46
CA PHE A 59 -0.49 3.62 4.35
C PHE A 59 0.21 3.23 5.66
N LYS A 60 0.09 1.97 6.05
CA LYS A 60 0.84 1.37 7.16
C LYS A 60 1.19 -0.06 6.84
N HIS A 61 2.40 -0.46 7.23
CA HIS A 61 2.86 -1.83 7.20
C HIS A 61 2.62 -2.50 8.55
N TYR A 62 2.08 -3.72 8.53
CA TYR A 62 1.90 -4.59 9.68
C TYR A 62 2.83 -5.79 9.52
N GLU A 63 4.03 -5.68 10.09
CA GLU A 63 5.07 -6.70 10.00
C GLU A 63 4.60 -8.06 10.53
N GLU A 64 3.77 -8.07 11.58
CA GLU A 64 3.22 -9.29 12.19
C GLU A 64 2.24 -10.02 11.28
N ARG A 65 1.65 -9.32 10.31
CA ARG A 65 0.70 -9.86 9.32
C ARG A 65 1.32 -9.99 7.92
N LYS A 66 2.53 -9.46 7.73
CA LYS A 66 3.24 -9.42 6.45
C LYS A 66 2.40 -8.76 5.35
N GLU A 67 1.78 -7.64 5.68
CA GLU A 67 0.93 -6.89 4.77
C GLU A 67 1.02 -5.38 4.97
N GLY A 68 0.85 -4.63 3.89
CA GLY A 68 0.60 -3.20 3.89
C GLY A 68 -0.88 -2.90 3.70
N VAL A 69 -1.36 -1.86 4.37
CA VAL A 69 -2.78 -1.49 4.33
C VAL A 69 -2.92 -0.06 3.87
N PHE A 70 -3.79 0.15 2.88
CA PHE A 70 -4.25 1.46 2.46
C PHE A 70 -5.63 1.76 3.02
N TRP A 71 -5.87 2.95 3.56
CA TRP A 71 -7.20 3.41 3.96
C TRP A 71 -7.38 4.90 3.70
N LYS A 72 -8.62 5.35 3.48
CA LYS A 72 -8.91 6.78 3.32
C LYS A 72 -8.71 7.52 4.63
N TRP A 73 -7.98 8.63 4.58
CA TRP A 73 -7.90 9.53 5.72
C TRP A 73 -9.30 10.08 6.05
N VAL A 74 -9.66 10.06 7.33
CA VAL A 74 -10.88 10.71 7.84
C VAL A 74 -10.44 11.65 8.94
N PRO A 75 -10.64 12.98 8.83
CA PRO A 75 -10.46 13.86 9.97
C PRO A 75 -11.42 13.40 11.08
N ALA A 76 -10.94 13.33 12.32
CA ALA A 76 -11.80 13.05 13.45
C ALA A 76 -13.02 14.00 13.40
N ILE A 77 -14.22 13.43 13.32
CA ILE A 77 -15.49 14.17 13.41
C ILE A 77 -15.63 14.70 14.83
#